data_AF-A0A2D6S6W4-F1
#
_entry.id   AF-A0A2D6S6W4-F1
#
_cell.length_a   1.000
_cell.length_b   1.000
_cell.length_c   1.000
_cell.angle_alpha   90.00
_cell.angle_beta   90.00
_cell.angle_gamma   90.00
#
_symmetry.space_group_name_H-M   'P 1'
#
loop_
_entity.id
_entity.type
_entity.pdbx_description
1 polymer ?
#
loop_
_entity_poly.entity_id
_entity_poly.type
_entity_poly.pdbx_seq_one_letter_code
_entity_poly.pdbx_strand_id
1 'polypeptide(L)'
;MNKNYIEVNNESYVSVELKGYLDGLRLIIDSDASIAEIELAIKQRLANLGDSLTGTTVKIEQLNRSLSSEEVSYFYSLMQREYGLVPPIY
;
A
#
# COMPACT_ATOMS: atom_id res chain seq x y z
N MET A 1 -2.11 40.25 17.50
CA MET A 1 -1.78 39.56 16.24
C MET A 1 -0.46 38.84 16.43
N ASN A 2 -0.49 37.54 16.68
CA ASN A 2 0.72 36.71 16.66
C ASN A 2 0.52 35.69 15.54
N LYS A 3 1.18 35.93 14.41
CA LYS A 3 1.25 34.98 13.30
C LYS A 3 2.25 33.90 13.74
N ASN A 4 1.76 32.85 14.37
CA ASN A 4 2.54 31.63 14.52
C ASN A 4 2.62 31.00 13.13
N TYR A 5 3.79 31.14 12.51
CA TYR A 5 4.16 30.43 11.31
C TYR A 5 4.11 28.94 11.66
N ILE A 6 3.18 28.22 11.06
CA ILE A 6 3.19 26.76 11.07
C ILE A 6 4.31 26.39 10.09
N GLU A 7 5.45 25.95 10.61
CA GLU A 7 6.37 25.14 9.83
C GLU A 7 5.58 23.90 9.41
N VAL A 8 5.16 23.88 8.15
CA VAL A 8 4.62 22.69 7.51
C VAL A 8 5.81 21.76 7.40
N ASN A 9 5.97 20.87 8.38
CA ASN A 9 6.92 19.78 8.30
C ASN A 9 6.59 19.01 7.02
N ASN A 10 7.50 19.09 6.07
CA ASN A 10 7.45 18.42 4.77
C ASN A 10 7.78 16.92 4.97
N GLU A 11 7.14 16.29 5.97
CA GLU A 11 7.29 14.87 6.26
C GLU A 11 6.37 14.11 5.31
N SER A 12 6.98 13.38 4.37
CA SER A 12 6.25 12.44 3.52
C SER A 12 5.40 11.52 4.38
N TYR A 13 4.10 11.42 4.06
CA TYR A 13 3.17 10.58 4.81
C TYR A 13 2.93 9.29 4.03
N VAL A 14 2.93 8.15 4.74
CA VAL A 14 2.60 6.85 4.15
C VAL A 14 1.56 6.15 5.00
N SER A 15 0.37 5.98 4.44
CA SER A 15 -0.66 5.09 4.97
C SER A 15 -0.88 3.91 4.05
N VAL A 16 -0.85 2.72 4.63
CA VAL A 16 -1.21 1.48 3.95
C VAL A 16 -2.25 0.76 4.78
N GLU A 17 -3.47 0.71 4.27
CA GLU A 17 -4.58 -0.02 4.88
C GLU A 17 -4.84 -1.32 4.12
N LEU A 18 -5.31 -2.33 4.84
CA LEU A 18 -5.80 -3.57 4.24
C LEU A 18 -7.23 -3.81 4.69
N LYS A 19 -8.15 -3.97 3.74
CA LYS A 19 -9.59 -4.21 3.98
C LYS A 19 -10.06 -5.44 3.23
N GLY A 20 -10.92 -6.24 3.88
CA GLY A 20 -11.54 -7.41 3.28
C GLY A 20 -12.89 -7.10 2.67
N TYR A 21 -13.16 -7.72 1.52
CA TYR A 21 -14.38 -7.61 0.73
C TYR A 21 -14.80 -9.02 0.26
N LEU A 22 -16.02 -9.13 -0.29
CA LEU A 22 -16.55 -10.40 -0.81
C LEU A 22 -15.68 -11.01 -1.93
N ASP A 23 -14.98 -10.17 -2.69
CA ASP A 23 -14.16 -10.56 -3.84
C ASP A 23 -12.64 -10.60 -3.53
N GLY A 24 -12.26 -10.47 -2.26
CA GLY A 24 -10.86 -10.49 -1.82
C GLY A 24 -10.48 -9.26 -1.01
N LEU A 25 -9.22 -8.85 -1.12
CA LEU A 25 -8.63 -7.79 -0.31
C LEU A 25 -8.45 -6.51 -1.13
N ARG A 26 -8.53 -5.37 -0.46
CA ARG A 26 -8.03 -4.09 -0.97
C ARG A 26 -6.86 -3.62 -0.14
N LEU A 27 -5.73 -3.43 -0.81
CA LEU A 27 -4.58 -2.73 -0.26
C LEU A 27 -4.70 -1.26 -0.67
N ILE A 28 -5.13 -0.42 0.26
CA ILE A 28 -5.37 1.00 0.02
C ILE A 28 -4.08 1.73 0.38
N ILE A 29 -3.46 2.35 -0.62
CA ILE A 29 -2.24 3.13 -0.48
C ILE A 29 -2.60 4.60 -0.57
N ASP A 30 -2.40 5.30 0.55
CA ASP A 30 -2.52 6.74 0.62
C ASP A 30 -1.18 7.35 1.03
N SER A 31 -0.43 7.84 0.03
CA SER A 31 0.96 8.23 0.21
C SER A 31 1.41 9.20 -0.87
N ASP A 32 2.21 10.19 -0.51
CA ASP A 32 3.00 11.02 -1.41
C ASP A 32 4.50 10.65 -1.39
N ALA A 33 4.86 9.64 -0.61
CA ALA A 33 6.23 9.22 -0.37
C ALA A 33 6.86 8.44 -1.53
N SER A 34 8.12 8.05 -1.35
CA SER A 34 8.85 7.23 -2.31
C SER A 34 8.35 5.79 -2.36
N ILE A 35 8.66 5.10 -3.47
CA ILE A 35 8.32 3.68 -3.67
C ILE A 35 8.94 2.78 -2.59
N ALA A 36 10.15 3.10 -2.13
CA ALA A 36 10.82 2.36 -1.06
C ALA A 36 10.09 2.49 0.28
N GLU A 37 9.57 3.67 0.59
CA GLU A 37 8.79 3.91 1.83
C GLU A 37 7.42 3.20 1.75
N ILE A 38 6.77 3.23 0.59
CA ILE A 38 5.53 2.49 0.35
C ILE A 38 5.77 0.98 0.48
N GLU A 39 6.84 0.45 -0.08
CA GLU A 39 7.22 -0.96 0.07
C GLU A 39 7.38 -1.35 1.54
N LEU A 40 8.13 -0.56 2.30
CA LEU A 40 8.34 -0.81 3.72
C LEU A 40 7.01 -0.84 4.49
N ALA A 41 6.13 0.12 4.21
CA ALA A 41 4.81 0.20 4.84
C ALA A 41 3.92 -1.02 4.47
N ILE A 42 3.94 -1.47 3.21
CA ILE A 42 3.25 -2.69 2.77
C ILE A 42 3.78 -3.90 3.54
N LYS A 43 5.11 -4.06 3.61
CA LYS A 43 5.73 -5.18 4.32
C LYS A 43 5.35 -5.20 5.78
N GLN A 44 5.41 -4.05 6.46
CA GLN A 44 4.99 -3.93 7.86
C GLN A 44 3.51 -4.25 8.04
N ARG A 45 2.64 -3.80 7.12
CA ARG A 45 1.20 -4.07 7.19
C ARG A 45 0.89 -5.56 7.04
N LEU A 46 1.54 -6.23 6.10
CA LEU A 46 1.30 -7.63 5.78
C LEU A 46 2.03 -8.62 6.71
N ALA A 47 3.15 -8.21 7.31
CA ALA A 47 3.89 -9.05 8.26
C ALA A 47 3.03 -9.54 9.44
N ASN A 48 2.03 -8.76 9.85
CA ASN A 48 1.13 -9.11 10.95
C ASN A 48 0.06 -10.16 10.59
N LEU A 49 -0.03 -10.57 9.32
CA LEU A 49 -1.09 -11.45 8.82
C LEU A 49 -0.61 -12.89 8.57
N GLY A 50 0.72 -13.10 8.48
CA GLY A 50 1.32 -14.40 8.22
C GLY A 50 0.83 -15.05 6.91
N ASP A 51 0.90 -16.38 6.84
CA ASP A 51 0.54 -17.16 5.63
C ASP A 51 -0.97 -17.29 5.40
N SER A 52 -1.80 -16.76 6.30
CA SER A 52 -3.26 -16.96 6.34
C SER A 52 -4.01 -16.44 5.11
N LEU A 53 -3.34 -15.67 4.25
CA LEU A 53 -3.95 -15.02 3.09
C LEU A 53 -3.44 -15.57 1.75
N THR A 54 -2.61 -16.61 1.78
CA THR A 54 -2.09 -17.27 0.56
C THR A 54 -3.23 -17.66 -0.39
N GLY A 55 -3.10 -17.30 -1.67
CA GLY A 55 -4.10 -17.54 -2.70
C GLY A 55 -5.24 -16.53 -2.74
N THR A 56 -5.30 -15.59 -1.78
CA THR A 56 -6.36 -14.56 -1.75
C THR A 56 -6.06 -13.47 -2.77
N THR A 57 -7.07 -13.07 -3.54
CA THR A 57 -6.96 -11.94 -4.46
C THR A 57 -6.80 -10.63 -3.69
N VAL A 58 -5.83 -9.81 -4.09
CA VAL A 58 -5.63 -8.46 -3.57
C VAL A 58 -5.66 -7.46 -4.71
N LYS A 59 -6.37 -6.35 -4.53
CA LYS A 59 -6.36 -5.22 -5.47
C LYS A 59 -5.76 -3.99 -4.79
N ILE A 60 -4.88 -3.29 -5.51
CA ILE A 60 -4.31 -2.03 -5.06
C ILE A 60 -5.27 -0.89 -5.40
N GLU A 61 -5.62 -0.10 -4.39
CA GLU A 61 -6.38 1.14 -4.52
C GLU A 61 -5.50 2.32 -4.10
N GLN A 62 -5.55 3.41 -4.85
CA GLN A 62 -4.65 4.55 -4.72
C GLN A 62 -5.48 5.80 -4.46
N LEU A 63 -5.12 6.60 -3.45
CA LEU A 63 -5.87 7.81 -3.10
C LEU A 63 -5.18 9.09 -3.59
N ASN A 64 -4.07 9.51 -2.96
CA ASN A 64 -3.44 10.80 -3.28
C ASN A 64 -2.45 10.75 -4.46
N ARG A 65 -1.57 9.75 -4.52
CA ARG A 65 -0.61 9.58 -5.63
C ARG A 65 -1.02 8.42 -6.52
N SER A 66 -1.00 8.67 -7.82
CA SER A 66 -1.05 7.60 -8.82
C SER A 66 0.32 6.92 -8.95
N LEU A 67 0.36 5.64 -8.66
CA LEU A 67 1.43 4.72 -9.01
C LEU A 67 1.37 4.41 -10.50
N SER A 68 2.53 4.33 -11.13
CA SER A 68 2.65 3.86 -12.51
C SER A 68 2.27 2.37 -12.62
N SER A 69 1.95 1.90 -13.82
CA SER A 69 1.68 0.47 -14.06
C SER A 69 2.86 -0.42 -13.67
N GLU A 70 4.08 0.05 -13.84
CA GLU A 70 5.30 -0.66 -13.44
C GLU A 70 5.42 -0.75 -11.91
N GLU A 71 5.17 0.34 -11.20
CA GLU A 71 5.17 0.39 -9.73
C GLU A 71 4.06 -0.51 -9.14
N VAL A 72 2.86 -0.49 -9.73
CA VAL A 72 1.76 -1.39 -9.37
C VAL A 72 2.16 -2.85 -9.61
N SER A 73 2.75 -3.16 -10.75
CA SER A 73 3.20 -4.53 -11.09
C SER A 73 4.30 -5.01 -10.15
N TYR A 74 5.19 -4.10 -9.75
CA TYR A 74 6.21 -4.34 -8.75
C TYR A 74 5.59 -4.77 -7.41
N PHE A 75 4.63 -4.00 -6.90
CA PHE A 75 3.96 -4.33 -5.63
C PHE A 75 3.14 -5.62 -5.70
N TYR A 76 2.47 -5.93 -6.80
CA TYR A 76 1.82 -7.24 -6.97
C TYR A 76 2.84 -8.39 -6.95
N SER A 77 3.96 -8.25 -7.65
CA SER A 77 5.02 -9.27 -7.67
C SER A 77 5.65 -9.45 -6.29
N LEU A 78 5.80 -8.38 -5.52
CA LEU A 78 6.24 -8.42 -4.13
C LEU A 78 5.24 -9.22 -3.27
N MET A 79 3.97 -8.83 -3.31
CA MET A 79 2.92 -9.44 -2.50
C MET A 79 2.72 -10.93 -2.81
N GLN A 80 2.82 -11.30 -4.08
CA GLN A 80 2.73 -12.70 -4.50
C GLN A 80 3.90 -13.53 -3.99
N ARG A 81 5.12 -13.01 -4.10
CA ARG A 81 6.34 -13.74 -3.73
C ARG A 81 6.49 -13.89 -2.22
N GLU A 82 6.17 -12.85 -1.45
CA GLU A 82 6.43 -12.82 -0.01
C GLU A 82 5.22 -13.28 0.82
N TYR A 83 3.99 -13.11 0.31
CA TYR A 83 2.77 -13.36 1.09
C TYR A 83 1.76 -14.27 0.36
N GLY A 84 2.10 -14.77 -0.83
CA GLY A 84 1.23 -15.68 -1.59
C GLY A 84 -0.07 -15.04 -2.12
N LEU A 85 -0.21 -13.72 -2.04
CA LEU A 85 -1.39 -13.00 -2.53
C LEU A 85 -1.43 -12.99 -4.07
N VAL A 86 -2.62 -13.05 -4.67
CA VAL A 86 -2.75 -13.06 -6.13
C VAL A 86 -3.30 -11.74 -6.66
N PRO A 87 -2.78 -11.22 -7.78
CA PRO A 87 -3.35 -10.04 -8.42
C PRO A 87 -4.77 -10.34 -8.96
N PRO A 88 -5.61 -9.30 -9.18
CA PRO A 88 -6.92 -9.49 -9.79
C PRO A 88 -6.79 -9.92 -11.26
N ILE A 89 -7.70 -10.78 -11.70
CA ILE A 89 -7.82 -11.19 -13.11
C ILE A 89 -8.65 -10.10 -13.83
N TYR A 90 -8.12 -9.53 -14.90
CA TYR A 90 -8.80 -8.55 -15.75
C TYR A 90 -9.27 -9.17 -17.06
#